data_AF-A0A529HA42-F1
#
_entry.id   AF-A0A529HA42-F1
#
_cell.length_a   1.000
_cell.length_b   1.000
_cell.length_c   1.000
_cell.angle_alpha   90.00
_cell.angle_beta   90.00
_cell.angle_gamma   90.00
#
_symmetry.space_group_name_H-M   'P 1'
#
loop_
_entity.id
_entity.type
_entity.pdbx_description
1 polymer ?
#
loop_
_entity_poly.entity_id
_entity_poly.type
_entity_poly.pdbx_seq_one_letter_code
_entity_poly.pdbx_strand_id
1 'polypeptide(L)' 'MSHTINHLKKLRLQRSELAVPGSSPEMIEKAANSAADFVF' A
#
# COMPACT_ATOMS: atom_id res chain seq x y z
N MET A 1 0.36 -25.88 22.18
CA MET A 1 -0.18 -25.89 20.80
C MET A 1 -1.50 -25.12 20.79
N SER A 2 -1.65 -24.09 19.95
CA SER A 2 -2.88 -23.30 19.86
C SER A 2 -3.95 -24.05 19.06
N HIS A 3 -5.23 -23.88 19.43
CA HIS A 3 -6.40 -24.49 18.76
C HIS A 3 -7.14 -23.48 17.86
N THR A 4 -6.74 -22.21 17.88
CA THR A 4 -7.39 -21.15 17.10
C THR A 4 -6.71 -21.00 15.75
N ILE A 5 -7.50 -21.06 14.67
CA ILE A 5 -7.02 -20.89 13.29
C ILE A 5 -7.19 -19.42 12.88
N ASN A 6 -6.10 -18.75 12.52
CA ASN A 6 -6.12 -17.42 11.94
C ASN A 6 -5.93 -17.51 10.44
N HIS A 7 -6.91 -17.01 9.67
CA HIS A 7 -6.80 -16.97 8.22
C HIS A 7 -5.84 -15.89 7.75
N LEU A 8 -5.12 -16.17 6.66
CA LEU A 8 -4.26 -15.19 6.03
C LEU A 8 -5.08 -14.05 5.42
N LYS A 9 -4.56 -12.82 5.53
CA LYS A 9 -5.06 -11.69 4.75
C LYS A 9 -4.68 -11.87 3.28
N LYS A 10 -5.30 -11.07 2.41
CA LYS A 10 -5.00 -11.04 0.97
C LYS A 10 -3.51 -10.82 0.75
N LEU A 11 -2.87 -11.75 0.04
CA LEU A 11 -1.46 -11.69 -0.29
C LEU A 11 -1.26 -10.69 -1.44
N ARG A 12 -0.65 -9.56 -1.13
CA ARG A 12 -0.21 -8.54 -2.08
C ARG A 12 1.28 -8.28 -1.87
N LEU A 13 1.98 -7.88 -2.93
CA LEU A 13 3.32 -7.33 -2.78
C LEU A 13 3.19 -5.96 -2.09
N GLN A 14 3.80 -5.80 -0.92
CA GLN A 14 3.73 -4.58 -0.11
C GLN A 14 5.11 -4.33 0.51
N ARG A 15 6.09 -3.95 -0.33
CA ARG A 15 7.46 -3.64 0.13
C ARG A 15 7.64 -2.16 0.43
N SER A 16 6.82 -1.32 -0.19
CA SER A 16 6.91 0.14 -0.07
C SER A 16 5.52 0.76 -0.01
N GLU A 17 5.32 1.67 0.93
CA GLU A 17 4.09 2.46 1.10
C GLU A 17 4.43 3.95 0.96
N LEU A 18 3.73 4.64 0.07
CA LEU A 18 3.95 6.06 -0.23
C LEU A 18 2.74 6.88 0.20
N ALA A 19 2.95 7.83 1.12
CA ALA A 19 1.93 8.77 1.55
C ALA A 19 1.86 9.96 0.59
N VAL A 20 0.68 10.27 0.06
CA VAL A 20 0.47 11.37 -0.90
C VAL A 20 -0.65 12.28 -0.43
N PRO A 21 -0.39 13.59 -0.25
CA PRO A 21 -1.43 14.52 0.14
C PRO A 21 -2.43 14.71 -1.00
N GLY A 22 -3.71 14.42 -0.73
CA GLY A 22 -4.80 14.61 -1.70
C GLY A 22 -5.07 16.07 -2.08
N SER A 23 -4.49 17.04 -1.36
CA SER A 23 -4.60 18.47 -1.69
C SER A 23 -3.73 18.91 -2.86
N SER A 24 -2.80 18.08 -3.32
CA SER A 24 -1.91 18.39 -4.44
C SER A 24 -2.08 17.38 -5.58
N PRO A 25 -2.85 17.72 -6.62
CA PRO A 25 -3.04 16.86 -7.80
C PRO A 25 -1.72 16.48 -8.48
N GLU A 26 -0.76 17.40 -8.51
CA GLU A 26 0.57 17.16 -9.09
C GLU A 26 1.34 16.03 -8.39
N MET A 27 1.17 15.87 -7.07
CA MET A 27 1.82 14.78 -6.34
C MET A 27 1.15 13.42 -6.60
N ILE A 28 -0.16 13.40 -6.89
CA ILE A 28 -0.88 12.18 -7.25
C ILE A 28 -0.36 11.64 -8.58
N GLU A 29 -0.16 12.51 -9.58
CA GLU A 29 0.41 12.12 -10.87
C GLU A 29 1.85 11.58 -10.74
N LYS A 30 2.66 12.20 -9.88
CA LYS A 30 4.02 11.70 -9.59
C LYS A 30 3.99 10.35 -8.88
N ALA A 31 3.07 10.16 -7.94
CA ALA A 31 2.92 8.91 -7.21
C ALA A 31 2.47 7.76 -8.12
N ALA A 32 1.58 8.04 -9.08
CA ALA A 32 1.13 7.06 -10.07
C ALA A 32 2.28 6.52 -10.95
N ASN A 33 3.31 7.33 -11.19
CA ASN A 33 4.50 6.96 -11.96
C ASN A 33 5.65 6.41 -11.09
N SER A 34 5.44 6.28 -9.78
CA SER A 34 6.49 5.82 -8.86
C SER A 34 6.59 4.29 -8.82
N ALA A 35 7.70 3.78 -8.26
CA ALA A 35 7.90 2.34 -8.03
C ALA A 35 7.21 1.84 -6.74
N ALA A 36 6.29 2.62 -6.14
CA ALA A 36 5.63 2.25 -4.90
C ALA A 36 4.57 1.16 -5.11
N ASP A 37 4.66 0.09 -4.33
CA ASP A 37 3.68 -1.00 -4.34
C ASP A 37 2.28 -0.57 -3.79
N PHE A 38 2.23 0.41 -2.89
CA PHE A 38 0.99 0.96 -2.31
C PHE A 38 1.09 2.48 -2.07
N VAL A 39 0.01 3.20 -2.37
CA VAL A 39 -0.10 4.66 -2.19
C VAL A 39 -1.35 4.96 -1.37
N PHE A 40 -1.25 5.85 -0.37
CA PHE A 40 -2.37 6.29 0.47
C PHE A 40 -2.44 7.80 0.65
#